data_AF-A0A0F3RRH9-F1
#
_entry.id   AF-A0A0F3RRH9-F1
#
_cell.length_a   1.000
_cell.length_b   1.000
_cell.length_c   1.000
_cell.angle_alpha   90.00
_cell.angle_beta   90.00
_cell.angle_gamma   90.00
#
_symmetry.space_group_name_H-M   'P 1'
#
loop_
_entity.id
_entity.type
_entity.pdbx_description
1 polymer ?
#
loop_
_entity_poly.entity_id
_entity_poly.type
_entity_poly.pdbx_seq_one_letter_code
_entity_poly.pdbx_strand_id
1 'polypeptide(L)'
;MSHKYKRYFCLPSYSRIIQLWPRMLLQLAVLMHYLKGEETGIYYIDSTKLAICHNKRTSSNRVFNRISKIGKSSYGSFLGFKLYLAINNKGEIMSVKFT
;
A
#
# COMPACT_ATOMS: atom_id res chain seq x y z
N MET A 1 -17.54 9.06 -6.98
CA MET A 1 -17.03 8.93 -5.60
C MET A 1 -16.52 10.24 -4.98
N SER A 2 -16.98 11.44 -5.40
CA SER A 2 -16.40 12.72 -4.93
C SER A 2 -17.30 13.55 -4.00
N HIS A 3 -18.63 13.39 -4.02
CA HIS A 3 -19.51 14.32 -3.29
C HIS A 3 -19.56 14.14 -1.76
N LYS A 4 -19.35 12.92 -1.24
CA LYS A 4 -19.63 12.62 0.18
C LYS A 4 -18.64 13.22 1.18
N TYR A 5 -17.37 13.44 0.79
CA TYR A 5 -16.30 13.84 1.71
C TYR A 5 -15.66 15.20 1.39
N LYS A 6 -16.18 15.90 0.37
CA LYS A 6 -15.63 17.17 -0.11
C LYS A 6 -15.65 18.29 0.94
N ARG A 7 -16.57 18.20 1.91
CA ARG A 7 -16.72 19.16 3.01
C ARG A 7 -15.74 18.94 4.18
N TYR A 8 -15.20 17.73 4.31
CA TYR A 8 -14.33 17.34 5.43
C TYR A 8 -12.85 17.33 5.07
N PHE A 9 -12.53 17.05 3.81
CA PHE A 9 -11.14 16.90 3.37
C PHE A 9 -10.90 17.63 2.04
N CYS A 10 -9.88 18.49 2.02
CA CYS A 10 -9.31 19.01 0.79
C CYS A 10 -8.46 17.91 0.13
N LEU A 11 -9.11 17.05 -0.64
CA LEU A 11 -8.43 15.94 -1.31
C LEU A 11 -7.44 16.47 -2.36
N PRO A 12 -6.18 16.02 -2.36
CA PRO A 12 -5.21 16.42 -3.37
C PRO A 12 -5.63 15.93 -4.76
N SER A 13 -5.35 16.72 -5.79
CA SER A 13 -5.51 16.28 -7.17
C SER A 13 -4.53 15.15 -7.49
N TYR A 14 -4.83 14.34 -8.52
CA TYR A 14 -3.94 13.24 -8.92
C TYR A 14 -2.52 13.72 -9.26
N SER A 15 -2.38 14.87 -9.92
CA SER A 15 -1.07 15.49 -10.18
C SER A 15 -0.34 15.86 -8.90
N ARG A 16 -1.08 16.35 -7.88
CA ARG A 16 -0.50 16.67 -6.58
C ARG A 16 -0.05 15.41 -5.84
N ILE A 17 -0.76 14.30 -5.94
CA ILE A 17 -0.36 13.00 -5.37
C ILE A 17 0.98 12.54 -5.97
N ILE A 18 1.16 12.64 -7.30
CA ILE A 18 2.42 12.26 -7.95
C ILE A 18 3.60 13.04 -7.38
N GLN A 19 3.42 14.35 -7.13
CA GLN A 19 4.47 15.20 -6.55
C GLN A 19 4.75 14.90 -5.07
N LEU A 20 3.71 14.57 -4.29
CA LEU A 20 3.83 14.32 -2.86
C LEU A 20 4.33 12.90 -2.54
N TRP A 21 4.12 11.95 -3.43
CA TRP A 21 4.40 10.53 -3.20
C TRP A 21 5.80 10.24 -2.65
N PRO A 22 6.90 10.78 -3.21
CA PRO A 22 8.25 10.50 -2.70
C PRO A 22 8.43 10.94 -1.23
N ARG A 23 7.83 12.08 -0.85
CA ARG A 23 7.90 12.60 0.53
C ARG A 23 7.06 11.76 1.49
N MET A 24 5.90 11.29 1.04
CA MET A 24 5.01 10.45 1.84
C MET A 24 5.61 9.07 2.11
N LEU A 25 6.45 8.55 1.22
CA LEU A 25 7.05 7.22 1.37
C LEU A 25 7.95 7.13 2.62
N LEU A 26 8.75 8.17 2.88
CA LEU A 26 9.57 8.23 4.08
C LEU A 26 8.71 8.29 5.35
N GLN A 27 7.67 9.13 5.33
CA GLN A 27 6.74 9.29 6.46
C GLN A 27 6.02 7.97 6.77
N LEU A 28 5.61 7.24 5.72
CA LEU A 28 5.02 5.92 5.85
C LEU A 28 6.02 4.92 6.45
N ALA A 29 7.27 4.90 5.97
CA ALA A 29 8.29 4.00 6.51
C ALA A 29 8.56 4.25 8.01
N VAL A 30 8.65 5.52 8.41
CA VAL A 30 8.80 5.92 9.82
C VAL A 30 7.58 5.51 10.64
N LEU A 31 6.36 5.76 10.13
CA LEU A 31 5.13 5.35 10.81
C LEU A 31 5.09 3.83 11.01
N MET A 32 5.43 3.03 9.99
CA MET A 32 5.47 1.58 10.10
C MET A 32 6.48 1.11 11.15
N HIS A 33 7.61 1.81 11.29
CA HIS A 33 8.59 1.53 12.33
C HIS A 33 8.06 1.86 13.73
N TYR A 34 7.33 2.98 13.88
CA TYR A 34 6.69 3.34 15.16
C TYR A 34 5.54 2.41 15.55
N LEU A 35 4.84 1.85 14.57
CA LEU A 35 3.77 0.87 14.79
C LEU A 35 4.28 -0.56 15.01
N LYS A 36 5.61 -0.77 15.08
CA LYS A 36 6.19 -2.08 15.34
C LYS A 36 5.80 -2.55 16.76
N GLY A 37 5.26 -3.76 16.84
CA GLY A 37 4.88 -4.41 18.10
C GLY A 37 6.06 -4.95 18.89
N GLU A 38 5.74 -5.60 20.01
CA GLU A 38 6.73 -6.24 20.87
C GLU A 38 7.32 -7.51 20.25
N GLU A 39 8.61 -7.71 20.46
CA GLU A 39 9.30 -8.91 20.01
C GLU A 39 8.99 -10.08 20.95
N THR A 40 8.03 -10.91 20.56
CA THR A 40 7.59 -12.08 21.35
C THR A 40 8.30 -13.38 20.99
N GLY A 41 9.12 -13.38 19.92
CA GLY A 41 9.86 -14.55 19.44
C GLY A 41 9.05 -15.54 18.60
N ILE A 42 7.73 -15.40 18.51
CA ILE A 42 6.86 -16.20 17.64
C ILE A 42 6.20 -15.29 16.61
N TYR A 43 6.41 -15.59 15.33
CA TYR A 43 5.96 -14.76 14.22
C TYR A 43 5.23 -15.56 13.15
N TYR A 44 4.15 -14.97 12.63
CA TYR A 44 3.38 -15.47 11.50
C TYR A 44 3.59 -14.56 10.30
N ILE A 45 3.93 -15.14 9.14
CA ILE A 45 4.17 -14.39 7.91
C ILE A 45 3.18 -14.87 6.87
N ASP A 46 2.46 -13.93 6.27
CA ASP A 46 1.65 -14.20 5.09
C ASP A 46 1.86 -13.13 4.02
N SER A 47 1.56 -13.49 2.78
CA SER A 47 1.65 -12.60 1.64
C SER A 47 0.29 -12.40 0.98
N THR A 48 -0.13 -11.15 0.84
CA THR A 48 -1.39 -10.80 0.19
C THR A 48 -1.17 -9.95 -1.05
N LYS A 49 -2.07 -10.08 -2.02
CA LYS A 49 -2.05 -9.22 -3.22
C LYS A 49 -2.63 -7.84 -2.87
N LEU A 50 -1.94 -6.79 -3.29
CA LEU A 50 -2.36 -5.41 -3.11
C LEU A 50 -2.60 -4.75 -4.47
N ALA A 51 -3.85 -4.70 -4.91
CA ALA A 51 -4.22 -4.01 -6.14
C ALA A 51 -4.26 -2.49 -5.92
N ILE A 52 -3.46 -1.74 -6.70
CA ILE A 52 -3.29 -0.28 -6.49
C ILE A 52 -4.32 0.56 -7.24
N CYS A 53 -4.92 0.02 -8.31
CA CYS A 53 -5.95 0.69 -9.06
C CYS A 53 -6.89 -0.31 -9.71
N HIS A 54 -8.04 0.19 -10.16
CA HIS A 54 -8.96 -0.59 -10.96
C HIS A 54 -8.30 -1.00 -12.30
N ASN A 55 -8.58 -2.21 -12.80
CA ASN A 55 -7.95 -2.76 -14.00
C ASN A 55 -8.08 -1.86 -15.25
N LYS A 56 -9.22 -1.17 -15.40
CA LYS A 56 -9.45 -0.17 -16.46
C LYS A 56 -8.49 1.05 -16.40
N ARG A 57 -7.79 1.27 -15.29
CA ARG A 57 -6.90 2.42 -15.05
C ARG A 57 -5.42 2.06 -14.97
N THR A 58 -5.07 0.80 -15.23
CA THR A 58 -3.68 0.31 -15.20
C THR A 58 -2.75 1.17 -16.07
N SER A 59 -3.17 1.54 -17.28
CA SER A 59 -2.36 2.35 -18.22
C SER A 59 -2.21 3.83 -17.83
N SER A 60 -3.09 4.37 -16.99
CA SER A 60 -3.06 5.76 -16.53
C SER A 60 -2.43 5.94 -15.15
N ASN A 61 -2.00 4.83 -14.52
CA ASN A 61 -1.30 4.89 -13.24
C ASN A 61 0.13 5.44 -13.44
N ARG A 62 0.39 6.62 -12.87
CA ARG A 62 1.69 7.29 -12.92
C ARG A 62 2.40 7.30 -11.57
N VAL A 63 1.64 7.16 -10.48
CA VAL A 63 2.17 7.21 -9.11
C VAL A 63 3.12 6.03 -8.86
N PHE A 64 2.77 4.84 -9.36
CA PHE A 64 3.50 3.61 -9.08
C PHE A 64 4.20 3.02 -10.31
N ASN A 65 4.23 3.73 -11.44
CA ASN A 65 4.64 3.18 -12.74
C ASN A 65 6.03 2.49 -12.75
N ARG A 66 6.95 2.92 -11.89
CA ARG A 66 8.32 2.35 -11.81
C ARG A 66 8.47 1.22 -10.79
N ILE A 67 7.47 0.99 -9.94
CA ILE A 67 7.56 0.09 -8.79
C ILE A 67 6.48 -0.99 -8.81
N SER A 68 5.29 -0.72 -9.33
CA SER A 68 4.22 -1.71 -9.44
C SER A 68 4.46 -2.68 -10.59
N LYS A 69 3.94 -3.91 -10.45
CA LYS A 69 3.97 -4.94 -11.49
C LYS A 69 2.56 -5.44 -11.80
N ILE A 70 2.40 -6.06 -12.97
CA ILE A 70 1.16 -6.77 -13.30
C ILE A 70 1.20 -8.13 -12.62
N GLY A 71 0.37 -8.31 -11.60
CA GLY A 71 0.12 -9.59 -10.95
C GLY A 71 -1.02 -10.34 -11.63
N LYS A 72 -1.04 -11.67 -11.52
CA LYS A 72 -2.15 -12.53 -11.93
C LYS A 72 -2.78 -13.19 -10.70
N SER A 73 -4.10 -13.31 -10.71
CA SER A 73 -4.87 -14.09 -9.73
C SER A 73 -5.92 -14.92 -10.46
N SER A 74 -6.58 -15.84 -9.74
CA SER A 74 -7.70 -16.63 -10.29
C SER A 74 -8.81 -15.76 -10.90
N TYR A 75 -9.00 -14.55 -10.37
CA TYR A 75 -9.97 -13.56 -10.85
C TYR A 75 -9.45 -12.66 -11.98
N GLY A 76 -8.22 -12.88 -12.46
CA GLY A 76 -7.59 -12.12 -13.54
C GLY A 76 -6.34 -11.34 -13.15
N SER A 77 -5.84 -10.56 -14.10
CA SER A 77 -4.66 -9.70 -13.94
C SER A 77 -4.99 -8.39 -13.22
N PHE A 78 -4.04 -7.86 -12.45
CA PHE A 78 -4.17 -6.57 -11.76
C PHE A 78 -2.81 -5.85 -11.72
N LEU A 79 -2.82 -4.53 -11.67
CA LEU A 79 -1.63 -3.75 -11.37
C LEU A 79 -1.51 -3.60 -9.85
N GLY A 80 -0.36 -3.97 -9.28
CA GLY A 80 -0.22 -3.98 -7.84
C GLY A 80 1.14 -4.42 -7.31
N PHE A 81 1.13 -4.73 -6.02
CA PHE A 81 2.26 -5.25 -5.26
C PHE A 81 1.87 -6.57 -4.59
N LYS A 82 2.87 -7.33 -4.19
CA LYS A 82 2.73 -8.37 -3.18
C LYS A 82 3.16 -7.79 -1.83
N LEU A 83 2.24 -7.77 -0.89
CA LEU A 83 2.46 -7.31 0.47
C LEU A 83 2.79 -8.52 1.34
N TYR A 84 3.99 -8.55 1.90
CA TYR A 84 4.40 -9.50 2.92
C TYR A 84 4.26 -8.83 4.28
N LEU A 85 3.47 -9.42 5.16
CA LEU A 85 3.22 -8.93 6.51
C LEU A 85 3.69 -10.01 7.50
N ALA A 86 4.53 -9.59 8.45
CA ALA A 86 4.88 -10.39 9.61
C ALA A 86 4.13 -9.83 10.83
N ILE A 87 3.41 -10.70 11.55
CA ILE A 87 2.74 -10.37 12.80
C ILE A 87 3.24 -11.26 13.94
N ASN A 88 3.17 -10.76 15.16
CA ASN A 88 3.41 -11.59 16.34
C ASN A 88 2.13 -12.34 16.76
N ASN A 89 2.25 -13.19 17.78
CA ASN A 89 1.13 -13.94 18.37
C ASN A 89 0.06 -13.06 19.06
N LYS A 90 0.32 -11.78 19.30
CA LYS A 90 -0.67 -10.80 19.77
C LYS A 90 -1.40 -10.10 18.62
N GLY A 91 -1.01 -10.36 17.37
CA GLY A 91 -1.55 -9.71 16.17
C GLY A 91 -0.93 -8.34 15.86
N GLU A 92 0.17 -7.98 16.51
CA GLU A 92 0.87 -6.73 16.27
C GLU A 92 1.77 -6.84 15.04
N ILE A 93 1.94 -5.72 14.33
CA ILE A 93 2.75 -5.67 13.11
C ILE A 93 4.22 -5.70 13.50
N MET A 94 4.97 -6.66 12.97
CA MET A 94 6.41 -6.78 13.22
C MET A 94 7.25 -6.28 12.05
N SER A 95 6.78 -6.51 10.82
CA SER A 95 7.48 -6.06 9.62
C SER A 95 6.54 -6.06 8.42
N VAL A 96 6.81 -5.14 7.48
CA VAL A 96 6.08 -5.00 6.22
C VAL A 96 7.06 -4.88 5.07
N LYS A 97 6.83 -5.67 4.01
CA LYS A 97 7.61 -5.62 2.78
C LYS A 97 6.69 -5.63 1.56
N PHE A 98 6.96 -4.73 0.61
CA PHE A 98 6.28 -4.68 -0.69
C PHE A 98 7.21 -5.23 -1.78
N THR A 99 6.68 -5.99 -2.74
CA THR A 99 7.44 -6.57 -3.87
C THR A 99 6.63 -6.52 -5.18
#